data_AF-A0ABD2VY66-F1
#
_entry.id   AF-A0ABD2VY66-F1
#
_cell.length_a   1.000
_cell.length_b   1.000
_cell.length_c   1.000
_cell.angle_alpha   90.00
_cell.angle_beta   90.00
_cell.angle_gamma   90.00
#
_symmetry.space_group_name_H-M   'P 1'
#
loop_
_entity.id
_entity.type
_entity.pdbx_description
1 polymer ?
#
loop_
_entity_poly.entity_id
_entity_poly.type
_entity_poly.pdbx_seq_one_letter_code
_entity_poly.pdbx_strand_id
1 'polypeptide(L)'
;MPLYRTKTHHPSTITALGGSISHNTLRIVCIIHAVVFARSVYFNSECHDWTIATRVFKQLHKTRLSVFQGDEYALNFMRNKINEEYRKNKNVTDEGAIQELLKFAKEVDKEVRTTVVQAVEKKPGVFEVKISPDTVLHDNVPFGQTVDKKQFRGWQKCCSEPTTKK
;
A
#
# COMPACT_ATOMS: atom_id res chain seq x y z
N MET A 1 70.08 38.31 21.46
CA MET A 1 70.40 37.71 20.14
C MET A 1 71.37 36.58 20.39
N PRO A 2 71.03 35.35 19.99
CA PRO A 2 71.14 34.92 18.61
C PRO A 2 69.80 34.46 18.02
N LEU A 3 69.83 34.26 16.70
CA LEU A 3 68.74 34.20 15.75
C LEU A 3 68.56 32.78 15.17
N TYR A 4 67.31 32.46 14.81
CA TYR A 4 66.84 31.52 13.74
C TYR A 4 67.20 30.02 13.92
N ARG A 5 66.41 29.01 13.50
CA ARG A 5 65.24 28.92 12.61
C ARG A 5 64.57 27.52 12.70
N THR A 6 63.24 27.50 12.53
CA THR A 6 62.37 26.40 12.00
C THR A 6 62.21 25.13 12.87
N LYS A 7 61.13 24.33 12.84
CA LYS A 7 59.99 24.14 11.93
C LYS A 7 58.75 23.78 12.76
N THR A 8 57.60 24.31 12.36
CA THR A 8 56.29 23.75 12.67
C THR A 8 56.10 22.45 11.87
N HIS A 9 55.81 21.34 12.55
CA HIS A 9 55.25 20.13 11.95
C HIS A 9 54.32 19.44 12.95
N HIS A 10 53.04 19.36 12.57
CA HIS A 10 52.08 18.32 12.96
C HIS A 10 52.64 16.90 12.71
N PRO A 11 51.94 15.81 13.07
CA PRO A 11 50.98 15.56 14.14
C PRO A 11 51.39 14.32 14.98
N SER A 12 50.96 14.25 16.24
CA SER A 12 51.06 13.02 17.02
C SER A 12 50.08 11.98 16.48
N THR A 13 50.66 10.96 15.83
CA THR A 13 50.30 9.55 15.89
C THR A 13 48.90 9.22 16.42
N ILE A 14 47.96 8.97 15.51
CA ILE A 14 46.83 8.08 15.80
C ILE A 14 47.17 6.73 15.19
N THR A 15 47.47 5.80 16.09
CA THR A 15 47.73 4.39 15.84
C THR A 15 46.57 3.77 15.05
N ALA A 16 46.89 3.19 13.90
CA ALA A 16 45.97 2.36 13.14
C ALA A 16 45.73 1.05 13.90
N LEU A 17 44.59 0.94 14.57
CA LEU A 17 44.00 -0.35 14.90
C LEU A 17 43.18 -0.79 13.70
N GLY A 18 43.72 -1.79 12.98
CA GLY A 18 43.01 -2.49 11.94
C GLY A 18 41.72 -3.08 12.48
N GLY A 19 40.60 -2.58 11.97
CA GLY A 19 39.30 -3.20 12.03
C GLY A 19 38.71 -3.13 10.63
N SER A 20 38.52 -4.28 10.01
CA SER A 20 37.82 -4.43 8.74
C SER A 20 36.39 -3.91 8.87
N ILE A 21 36.15 -2.68 8.39
CA ILE A 21 34.81 -2.08 8.40
C ILE A 21 34.01 -2.76 7.29
N SER A 22 33.11 -3.64 7.72
CA SER A 22 32.06 -4.26 6.91
C SER A 22 31.22 -3.21 6.15
N HIS A 23 30.87 -3.53 4.91
CA HIS A 23 30.02 -2.77 3.97
C HIS A 23 28.64 -2.34 4.53
N ASN A 24 28.27 -2.75 5.75
CA ASN A 24 27.01 -2.40 6.38
C ASN A 24 27.03 -1.08 7.18
N THR A 25 28.19 -0.49 7.44
CA THR A 25 28.24 0.80 8.16
C THR A 25 27.99 2.01 7.25
N LEU A 26 28.18 1.88 5.93
CA LEU A 26 27.86 2.93 4.95
C LEU A 26 26.35 3.04 4.61
N ARG A 27 25.56 2.00 4.89
CA ARG A 27 24.10 2.05 4.62
C ARG A 27 23.32 2.81 5.68
N ILE A 28 23.79 2.83 6.92
CA ILE A 28 23.10 3.51 8.02
C ILE A 28 23.28 5.04 7.91
N VAL A 29 24.45 5.51 7.48
CA VAL A 29 24.70 6.95 7.29
C VAL A 29 23.88 7.53 6.11
N CYS A 30 23.66 6.75 5.04
CA CYS A 30 22.79 7.18 3.93
C CYS A 30 21.30 7.28 4.31
N ILE A 31 20.80 6.44 5.23
CA ILE A 31 19.40 6.53 5.67
C ILE A 31 19.19 7.76 6.55
N ILE A 32 20.13 8.08 7.45
CA ILE A 32 20.01 9.25 8.33
C ILE A 32 20.12 10.55 7.50
N HIS A 33 20.95 10.60 6.47
CA HIS A 33 21.03 11.79 5.62
C HIS A 33 19.84 11.94 4.67
N ALA A 34 19.20 10.85 4.23
CA ALA A 34 17.94 10.92 3.47
C ALA A 34 16.76 11.41 4.31
N VAL A 35 16.71 11.06 5.60
CA VAL A 35 15.66 11.54 6.52
C VAL A 35 15.85 13.01 6.91
N VAL A 36 17.10 13.49 6.97
CA VAL A 36 17.39 14.90 7.29
C VAL A 36 17.32 15.81 6.05
N PHE A 37 17.74 15.35 4.87
CA PHE A 37 17.70 16.16 3.63
C PHE A 37 16.30 16.25 3.01
N ALA A 38 15.43 15.24 3.20
CA ALA A 38 14.02 15.33 2.82
C ALA A 38 13.21 16.34 3.67
N ARG A 39 13.80 16.86 4.76
CA ARG A 39 13.18 17.88 5.61
C ARG A 39 13.54 19.32 5.19
N SER A 40 14.47 19.51 4.25
CA SER A 40 14.98 20.84 3.88
C SER A 40 14.32 21.48 2.64
N VAL A 41 13.35 20.83 2.00
CA VAL A 41 12.69 21.37 0.77
C VAL A 41 11.18 21.62 0.92
N TYR A 42 10.53 21.21 2.00
CA TYR A 42 9.13 21.58 2.25
C TYR A 42 8.95 22.00 3.71
N PHE A 43 9.38 23.22 4.00
CA PHE A 43 8.97 23.95 5.18
C PHE A 43 8.04 25.05 4.71
N ASN A 44 6.73 24.80 4.74
CA ASN A 44 5.65 25.77 5.00
C ASN A 44 4.30 25.02 4.88
N SER A 45 3.60 24.87 6.01
CA SER A 45 2.13 24.72 6.16
C SER A 45 1.39 23.36 6.23
N GLU A 46 1.93 22.17 5.90
CA GLU A 46 1.09 20.95 5.72
C GLU A 46 1.44 19.74 6.64
N CYS A 47 1.09 19.77 7.93
CA CYS A 47 1.39 18.62 8.84
C CYS A 47 0.23 17.62 9.06
N HIS A 48 -1.00 17.94 8.64
CA HIS A 48 -2.17 17.08 8.91
C HIS A 48 -2.33 15.96 7.89
N ASP A 49 -2.33 16.28 6.59
CA ASP A 49 -2.69 15.32 5.53
C ASP A 49 -1.66 14.22 5.32
N TRP A 50 -0.37 14.52 5.47
CA TRP A 50 0.69 13.51 5.37
C TRP A 50 0.55 12.40 6.42
N THR A 51 0.10 12.76 7.62
CA THR A 51 -0.15 11.81 8.72
C THR A 51 -1.32 10.90 8.36
N ILE A 52 -2.40 11.46 7.79
CA ILE A 52 -3.56 10.70 7.33
C ILE A 52 -3.19 9.76 6.18
N ALA A 53 -2.44 10.25 5.19
CA ALA A 53 -1.97 9.46 4.06
C ALA A 53 -1.16 8.24 4.51
N THR A 54 -0.23 8.45 5.43
CA THR A 54 0.57 7.37 6.02
C THR A 54 -0.30 6.35 6.78
N ARG A 55 -1.34 6.82 7.49
CA ARG A 55 -2.26 5.95 8.21
C ARG A 55 -3.09 5.07 7.25
N VAL A 56 -3.65 5.67 6.20
CA VAL A 56 -4.46 4.94 5.19
C VAL A 56 -3.59 3.94 4.42
N PHE A 57 -2.38 4.34 4.03
CA PHE A 57 -1.40 3.43 3.39
C PHE A 57 -1.11 2.19 4.24
N LYS A 58 -0.83 2.41 5.54
CA LYS A 58 -0.61 1.31 6.48
C LYS A 58 -1.86 0.44 6.65
N GLN A 59 -3.04 1.06 6.67
CA GLN A 59 -4.31 0.34 6.78
C GLN A 59 -4.54 -0.58 5.57
N LEU A 60 -4.39 -0.09 4.34
CA LEU A 60 -4.50 -0.91 3.12
C LEU A 60 -3.54 -2.11 3.15
N HIS A 61 -2.31 -1.91 3.63
CA HIS A 61 -1.36 -3.01 3.76
C HIS A 61 -1.71 -4.01 4.87
N LYS A 62 -2.41 -3.60 5.93
CA LYS A 62 -2.96 -4.53 6.91
C LYS A 62 -4.15 -5.29 6.33
N THR A 63 -5.06 -4.58 5.66
CA THR A 63 -6.24 -5.16 5.00
C THR A 63 -5.86 -6.23 3.99
N ARG A 64 -4.86 -5.99 3.12
CA ARG A 64 -4.44 -7.03 2.17
C ARG A 64 -3.94 -8.30 2.88
N LEU A 65 -3.25 -8.15 4.02
CA LEU A 65 -2.68 -9.28 4.75
C LEU A 65 -3.77 -10.10 5.44
N SER A 66 -4.84 -9.45 5.91
CA SER A 66 -5.98 -10.15 6.52
C SER A 66 -6.91 -10.77 5.47
N VAL A 67 -7.23 -10.04 4.40
CA VAL A 67 -8.20 -10.46 3.38
C VAL A 67 -7.63 -11.54 2.46
N PHE A 68 -6.35 -11.44 2.08
CA PHE A 68 -5.71 -12.36 1.13
C PHE A 68 -4.80 -13.38 1.84
N GLN A 69 -5.15 -13.80 3.05
CA GLN A 69 -4.28 -14.63 3.87
C GLN A 69 -4.01 -16.00 3.20
N GLY A 70 -2.73 -16.28 2.93
CA GLY A 70 -2.29 -17.52 2.29
C GLY A 70 -2.37 -17.53 0.76
N ASP A 71 -2.78 -16.42 0.14
CA ASP A 71 -2.72 -16.22 -1.31
C ASP A 71 -1.53 -15.32 -1.67
N GLU A 72 -0.35 -15.93 -1.83
CA GLU A 72 0.90 -15.22 -2.12
C GLU A 72 0.85 -14.39 -3.41
N TYR A 73 0.10 -14.87 -4.41
CA TYR A 73 -0.04 -14.15 -5.67
C TYR A 73 -0.85 -12.86 -5.45
N ALA A 74 -2.04 -12.96 -4.84
CA ALA A 74 -2.88 -11.81 -4.56
C ALA A 74 -2.19 -10.83 -3.59
N LEU A 75 -1.50 -11.35 -2.57
CA LEU A 75 -0.74 -10.53 -1.63
C LEU A 75 0.31 -9.68 -2.35
N ASN A 76 1.11 -10.28 -3.23
CA ASN A 76 2.14 -9.57 -3.97
C ASN A 76 1.56 -8.61 -5.01
N PHE A 77 0.53 -9.02 -5.73
CA PHE A 77 -0.18 -8.17 -6.67
C PHE A 77 -0.71 -6.90 -5.98
N MET A 78 -1.44 -7.06 -4.87
CA MET A 78 -1.98 -5.94 -4.09
C MET A 78 -0.88 -5.05 -3.51
N ARG A 79 0.24 -5.63 -3.06
CA ARG A 79 1.41 -4.84 -2.61
C ARG A 79 1.90 -3.90 -3.70
N ASN A 80 2.09 -4.46 -4.89
CA ASN A 80 2.66 -3.74 -6.02
C ASN A 80 1.69 -2.65 -6.48
N LYS A 81 0.39 -2.97 -6.56
CA LYS A 81 -0.63 -2.01 -6.95
C LYS A 81 -0.76 -0.84 -5.98
N ILE A 82 -0.81 -1.10 -4.67
CA ILE A 82 -0.82 -0.03 -3.66
C ILE A 82 0.41 0.87 -3.81
N ASN A 83 1.61 0.29 -3.92
CA ASN A 83 2.83 1.07 -4.06
C ASN A 83 2.90 1.87 -5.37
N GLU A 84 2.39 1.30 -6.47
CA GLU A 84 2.33 1.95 -7.77
C GLU A 84 1.45 3.20 -7.72
N GLU A 85 0.23 3.09 -7.19
CA GLU A 85 -0.70 4.21 -7.11
C GLU A 85 -0.21 5.33 -6.18
N TYR A 86 0.42 4.98 -5.05
CA TYR A 86 1.03 5.98 -4.16
C TYR A 86 2.26 6.66 -4.79
N ARG A 87 3.03 5.94 -5.63
CA ARG A 87 4.16 6.54 -6.36
C ARG A 87 3.69 7.50 -7.45
N LYS A 88 2.63 7.15 -8.19
CA LYS A 88 2.02 8.01 -9.22
C LYS A 88 1.58 9.36 -8.63
N ASN A 89 0.99 9.33 -7.45
CA ASN A 89 0.42 10.52 -6.81
C ASN A 89 1.37 11.22 -5.82
N LYS A 90 2.66 10.86 -5.77
CA LYS A 90 3.63 11.41 -4.80
C LYS A 90 3.83 12.92 -4.91
N ASN A 91 3.69 13.47 -6.11
CA ASN A 91 3.99 14.87 -6.41
C ASN A 91 2.74 15.76 -6.46
N VAL A 92 1.57 15.24 -6.06
CA VAL A 92 0.35 16.04 -5.97
C VAL A 92 0.49 16.96 -4.75
N THR A 93 0.34 18.26 -4.98
CA THR A 93 0.44 19.32 -3.95
C THR A 93 -0.88 20.03 -3.72
N ASP A 94 -1.90 19.74 -4.53
CA ASP A 94 -3.24 20.31 -4.36
C ASP A 94 -3.96 19.61 -3.21
N GLU A 95 -4.32 20.36 -2.17
CA GLU A 95 -4.97 19.82 -0.96
C GLU A 95 -6.31 19.13 -1.29
N GLY A 96 -7.10 19.70 -2.20
CA GLY A 96 -8.38 19.13 -2.63
C GLY A 96 -8.20 17.75 -3.27
N ALA A 97 -7.28 17.65 -4.23
CA ALA A 97 -6.92 16.40 -4.88
C ALA A 97 -6.36 15.37 -3.88
N ILE A 98 -5.54 15.79 -2.91
CA ILE A 98 -5.05 14.89 -1.86
C ILE A 98 -6.21 14.32 -1.05
N GLN A 99 -7.17 15.14 -0.64
CA GLN A 99 -8.33 14.67 0.12
C GLN A 99 -9.20 13.70 -0.67
N GLU A 100 -9.43 13.95 -1.96
CA GLU A 100 -10.16 13.04 -2.84
C GLU A 100 -9.44 11.69 -2.98
N LEU A 101 -8.12 11.70 -3.20
CA LEU A 101 -7.30 10.49 -3.27
C LEU A 101 -7.35 9.70 -1.95
N LEU A 102 -7.31 10.39 -0.81
CA LEU A 102 -7.42 9.75 0.51
C LEU A 102 -8.81 9.17 0.76
N LYS A 103 -9.87 9.85 0.32
CA LYS A 103 -11.24 9.34 0.38
C LYS A 103 -11.38 8.07 -0.47
N PHE A 104 -10.91 8.12 -1.71
CA PHE A 104 -10.91 6.97 -2.61
C PHE A 104 -10.15 5.78 -2.02
N ALA A 105 -8.96 6.01 -1.46
CA ALA A 105 -8.19 4.95 -0.81
C ALA A 105 -8.92 4.29 0.38
N LYS A 106 -9.70 5.06 1.15
CA LYS A 106 -10.54 4.53 2.24
C LYS A 106 -11.74 3.73 1.71
N GLU A 107 -12.34 4.17 0.61
CA GLU A 107 -13.42 3.45 -0.05
C GLU A 107 -12.94 2.10 -0.58
N VAL A 108 -11.77 2.07 -1.21
CA VAL A 108 -11.12 0.83 -1.65
C VAL A 108 -10.82 -0.10 -0.47
N ASP A 109 -10.33 0.42 0.66
CA ASP A 109 -10.10 -0.39 1.88
C ASP A 109 -11.40 -1.05 2.36
N LYS A 110 -12.49 -0.28 2.41
CA LYS A 110 -13.81 -0.77 2.81
C LYS A 110 -14.34 -1.81 1.83
N GLU A 111 -14.21 -1.55 0.53
CA GLU A 111 -14.69 -2.47 -0.51
C GLU A 111 -13.97 -3.81 -0.41
N VAL A 112 -12.63 -3.80 -0.35
CA VAL A 112 -11.85 -5.04 -0.24
C VAL A 112 -12.21 -5.84 1.03
N ARG A 113 -12.46 -5.18 2.17
CA ARG A 113 -12.87 -5.88 3.41
C ARG A 113 -14.27 -6.47 3.36
N THR A 114 -15.18 -5.80 2.66
CA THR A 114 -16.61 -6.14 2.70
C THR A 114 -17.02 -7.12 1.62
N THR A 115 -16.34 -7.10 0.46
CA THR A 115 -16.75 -7.86 -0.73
C THR A 115 -15.91 -9.10 -1.01
N VAL A 116 -14.63 -9.09 -0.63
CA VAL A 116 -13.73 -10.20 -0.94
C VAL A 116 -13.86 -11.30 0.11
N VAL A 117 -14.21 -12.50 -0.34
CA VAL A 117 -14.23 -13.73 0.47
C VAL A 117 -13.31 -14.77 -0.15
N GLN A 118 -12.58 -15.50 0.69
CA GLN A 118 -11.68 -16.57 0.23
C GLN A 118 -12.32 -17.93 0.44
N ALA A 119 -12.27 -18.79 -0.57
CA ALA A 119 -12.64 -20.19 -0.47
C ALA A 119 -11.39 -21.05 -0.65
N VAL A 120 -11.11 -21.95 0.31
CA VAL A 120 -9.96 -22.86 0.27
C VAL A 120 -10.45 -24.30 0.26
N GLU A 121 -9.97 -25.09 -0.71
CA GLU A 121 -10.27 -26.51 -0.76
C GLU A 121 -9.59 -27.23 0.40
N LYS A 122 -10.37 -27.92 1.24
CA LYS A 122 -9.86 -28.73 2.37
C LYS A 122 -9.83 -30.22 2.04
N LYS A 123 -10.76 -30.66 1.20
CA LYS A 123 -10.89 -32.03 0.69
C LYS A 123 -11.40 -31.94 -0.75
N PRO A 124 -11.19 -32.98 -1.58
CA PRO A 124 -11.70 -32.99 -2.95
C PRO A 124 -13.18 -32.62 -3.01
N GLY A 125 -13.50 -31.49 -3.63
CA GLY A 125 -14.86 -30.98 -3.79
C GLY A 125 -15.49 -30.34 -2.55
N VAL A 126 -14.74 -30.15 -1.45
CA VAL A 126 -15.20 -29.46 -0.24
C VAL A 126 -14.35 -28.23 0.01
N PHE A 127 -15.00 -27.07 -0.08
CA PHE A 127 -14.39 -25.76 0.11
C PHE A 127 -14.83 -25.14 1.42
N GLU A 128 -13.87 -24.62 2.18
CA GLU A 128 -14.11 -23.81 3.35
C GLU A 128 -14.03 -22.34 2.96
N VAL A 129 -15.11 -21.61 3.18
CA VAL A 129 -15.17 -20.16 2.93
C VAL A 129 -14.84 -19.41 4.22
N LYS A 130 -13.84 -18.52 4.15
CA LYS A 130 -13.52 -17.60 5.23
C LYS A 130 -14.35 -16.32 5.09
N ILE A 131 -15.38 -16.21 5.92
CA ILE A 131 -16.21 -15.01 6.01
C ILE A 131 -15.72 -14.19 7.21
N SER A 132 -15.34 -12.94 6.97
CA SER A 132 -14.92 -12.02 8.03
C SER A 132 -16.14 -11.31 8.62
N PRO A 133 -16.08 -10.81 9.88
CA PRO A 133 -17.20 -10.07 10.46
C PRO A 133 -17.53 -8.77 9.70
N ASP A 134 -16.57 -8.23 8.96
CA ASP A 134 -16.77 -7.05 8.12
C ASP A 134 -17.42 -7.38 6.77
N THR A 135 -17.47 -8.66 6.38
CA THR A 135 -18.04 -9.08 5.10
C THR A 135 -19.53 -8.78 5.11
N VAL A 136 -20.00 -8.03 4.11
CA VAL A 136 -21.41 -7.70 4.00
C VAL A 136 -22.15 -8.93 3.47
N LEU A 137 -23.06 -9.46 4.28
CA LEU A 137 -23.95 -10.56 3.90
C LEU A 137 -25.30 -9.97 3.53
N HIS A 138 -25.83 -10.38 2.38
CA HIS A 138 -27.17 -9.99 1.95
C HIS A 138 -28.21 -11.00 2.47
N ASP A 139 -29.44 -10.52 2.63
CA ASP A 139 -30.56 -11.38 3.03
C ASP A 139 -30.87 -12.37 1.91
N ASN A 140 -30.64 -13.65 2.18
CA ASN A 140 -30.93 -14.71 1.24
C ASN A 140 -32.44 -14.96 1.18
N VAL A 141 -33.01 -14.95 -0.04
CA VAL A 141 -34.35 -15.48 -0.27
C VAL A 141 -34.28 -17.01 -0.18
N PRO A 142 -35.12 -17.67 0.62
CA PRO A 142 -35.04 -19.11 0.76
C PRO A 142 -35.31 -19.82 -0.57
N PHE A 143 -34.53 -20.87 -0.81
CA PHE A 143 -34.67 -21.68 -2.00
C PHE A 143 -36.03 -22.39 -2.03
N GLY A 144 -36.66 -22.44 -3.20
CA GLY A 144 -37.94 -23.13 -3.41
C GLY A 144 -39.19 -22.28 -3.20
N GLN A 145 -39.06 -20.98 -2.93
CA GLN A 145 -40.22 -20.08 -2.97
C GLN A 145 -40.78 -19.99 -4.40
N THR A 146 -42.11 -20.04 -4.51
CA THR A 146 -42.79 -19.77 -5.78
C THR A 146 -42.65 -18.30 -6.09
N VAL A 147 -41.72 -17.97 -6.99
CA VAL A 147 -41.58 -16.61 -7.50
C VAL A 147 -42.75 -16.29 -8.44
N ASP A 148 -43.35 -15.11 -8.31
CA ASP A 148 -44.35 -14.67 -9.29
C ASP A 148 -43.63 -14.42 -10.61
N LYS A 149 -43.84 -15.33 -11.57
CA LYS A 149 -43.24 -15.27 -12.91
C LYS A 149 -43.61 -13.99 -13.66
N LYS A 150 -44.69 -13.30 -13.26
CA LYS A 150 -45.08 -12.00 -13.82
C LYS A 150 -44.12 -10.87 -13.45
N GLN A 151 -43.37 -11.02 -12.36
CA GLN A 151 -42.39 -10.03 -11.90
C GLN A 151 -41.13 -10.00 -12.79
N PHE A 152 -40.78 -11.13 -13.40
CA PHE A 152 -39.71 -11.18 -14.38
C PHE A 152 -40.26 -10.67 -15.71
N ARG A 153 -40.01 -9.38 -16.02
CA ARG A 153 -40.25 -8.87 -17.37
C ARG A 153 -39.48 -9.74 -18.35
N GLY A 154 -40.15 -10.10 -19.45
CA GLY A 154 -39.72 -11.12 -20.41
C GLY A 154 -38.22 -11.07 -20.69
N TRP A 155 -37.60 -12.25 -20.63
CA TRP A 155 -36.20 -12.51 -20.90
C TRP A 155 -35.68 -11.66 -22.07
N GLN A 156 -35.00 -10.55 -21.77
CA GLN A 156 -34.09 -9.95 -22.75
C GLN A 156 -32.83 -10.82 -22.71
N LYS A 157 -32.45 -11.37 -23.88
CA LYS A 157 -31.19 -12.11 -24.01
C LYS A 157 -30.06 -11.22 -23.49
N CYS A 158 -29.45 -11.61 -22.38
CA CYS A 158 -28.14 -11.11 -21.99
C CYS A 158 -27.22 -11.41 -23.18
N CYS A 159 -26.66 -10.35 -23.78
CA CYS A 159 -25.97 -10.36 -25.07
C CYS A 159 -26.93 -10.39 -26.28
N SER A 160 -27.46 -9.23 -26.66
CA SER A 160 -27.61 -8.95 -28.08
C SER A 160 -26.20 -8.69 -28.63
N GLU A 161 -25.76 -9.50 -29.60
CA GLU A 161 -24.53 -9.20 -30.35
C GLU A 161 -24.61 -7.76 -30.88
N PRO A 162 -23.55 -6.94 -30.76
CA PRO A 162 -23.55 -5.61 -31.34
C PRO A 162 -23.70 -5.76 -32.85
N THR A 163 -24.85 -5.38 -33.39
CA THR A 163 -25.07 -5.34 -34.84
C THR A 163 -24.10 -4.30 -35.43
N THR A 164 -23.03 -4.76 -36.06
CA THR A 164 -22.16 -3.92 -36.87
C THR A 164 -22.97 -3.42 -38.07
N LYS A 165 -23.36 -2.15 -38.03
CA LYS A 165 -23.92 -1.47 -39.20
C LYS A 165 -22.76 -1.31 -40.20
N LYS A 166 -22.87 -1.99 -41.34
CA LYS A 166 -22.06 -1.75 -42.54
C LYS A 166 -22.41 -0.39 -43.16
#